data_AF-A0A5C7K2D7-F1
#
_entry.id   AF-A0A5C7K2D7-F1
#
_cell.length_a   1.000
_cell.length_b   1.000
_cell.length_c   1.000
_cell.angle_alpha   90.00
_cell.angle_beta   90.00
_cell.angle_gamma   90.00
#
_symmetry.space_group_name_H-M   'P 1'
#
loop_
_entity.id
_entity.type
_entity.pdbx_description
1 polymer ?
#
loop_
_entity_poly.entity_id
_entity_poly.type
_entity_poly.pdbx_seq_one_letter_code
_entity_poly.pdbx_strand_id
1 'polypeptide(L)'
;MIDEHHESQKEEKQAVAERIGRDLKLAAGLRRNAAADPVRAGERDALRQWQADRLARTYPNLLADSRYGPAAAFFLSDLYGPKDFSARDSEIERILPMLVKALPLSGLSTLSLAIELDAVSEDLDARMVDTLRGYGRISHIDDSAYAEAYRTVGRRSARLRQISLIVETGEALETLARKPLVAGALTLMR
;
A
#
# COMPACT_ATOMS: atom_id res chain seq x y z
N MET A 1 5.84 27.27 -27.88
CA MET A 1 4.78 27.10 -26.88
C MET A 1 4.22 25.68 -26.80
N ILE A 2 4.13 24.90 -27.90
CA ILE A 2 3.74 23.47 -27.86
C ILE A 2 4.90 22.59 -27.35
N ASP A 3 6.16 22.90 -27.70
CA ASP A 3 7.32 22.11 -27.28
C ASP A 3 7.59 22.17 -25.76
N GLU A 4 7.52 23.35 -25.14
CA GLU A 4 7.78 23.50 -23.69
C GLU A 4 6.79 22.74 -22.80
N HIS A 5 5.51 22.69 -23.18
CA HIS A 5 4.49 21.96 -22.42
C HIS A 5 4.70 20.43 -22.54
N HIS A 6 5.13 19.96 -23.71
CA HIS A 6 5.36 18.55 -23.97
C HIS A 6 6.66 18.06 -23.30
N GLU A 7 7.70 18.90 -23.27
CA GLU A 7 8.94 18.67 -22.54
C GLU A 7 8.69 18.61 -21.03
N SER A 8 7.94 19.58 -20.48
CA SER A 8 7.56 19.63 -19.07
C SER A 8 6.77 18.39 -18.63
N GLN A 9 5.78 17.95 -19.42
CA GLN A 9 5.03 16.73 -19.11
C GLN A 9 5.89 15.46 -19.14
N LYS A 10 6.90 15.43 -20.01
CA LYS A 10 7.84 14.30 -20.09
C LYS A 10 8.75 14.25 -18.86
N GLU A 11 9.25 15.39 -18.41
CA GLU A 11 10.03 15.51 -17.18
C GLU A 11 9.22 15.10 -15.95
N GLU A 12 7.97 15.56 -15.84
CA GLU A 12 7.08 15.18 -14.75
C GLU A 12 6.80 13.67 -14.73
N LYS A 13 6.51 13.07 -15.88
CA LYS A 13 6.32 11.61 -15.98
C LYS A 13 7.58 10.86 -15.56
N GLN A 14 8.76 11.35 -15.95
CA GLN A 14 10.02 10.73 -15.57
C GLN A 14 10.25 10.82 -14.05
N ALA A 15 9.97 11.97 -13.44
CA ALA A 15 10.07 12.14 -12.00
C ALA A 15 9.10 11.23 -11.22
N VAL A 16 7.88 11.01 -11.74
CA VAL A 16 6.93 10.04 -11.17
C VAL A 16 7.45 8.61 -11.32
N ALA A 17 8.01 8.25 -12.48
CA ALA A 17 8.57 6.93 -12.72
C ALA A 17 9.73 6.61 -11.75
N GLU A 18 10.58 7.59 -11.48
CA GLU A 18 11.67 7.44 -10.52
C GLU A 18 11.17 7.26 -9.09
N ARG A 19 10.09 7.95 -8.69
CA ARG A 19 9.43 7.70 -7.40
C ARG A 19 8.92 6.27 -7.31
N ILE A 20 8.15 5.83 -8.31
CA ILE A 20 7.65 4.45 -8.40
C ILE A 20 8.80 3.43 -8.25
N GLY A 21 9.88 3.61 -9.01
CA GLY A 21 11.02 2.71 -8.96
C GLY A 21 11.72 2.66 -7.61
N ARG A 22 11.82 3.79 -6.90
CA ARG A 22 12.37 3.83 -5.53
C ARG A 22 11.48 3.10 -4.53
N ASP A 23 10.18 3.36 -4.59
CA ASP A 23 9.21 2.82 -3.62
C ASP A 23 9.03 1.30 -3.81
N LEU A 24 8.99 0.81 -5.06
CA LEU A 24 9.01 -0.63 -5.36
C LEU A 24 10.25 -1.31 -4.77
N LYS A 25 11.43 -0.71 -4.93
CA LYS A 25 12.69 -1.25 -4.39
C LYS A 25 12.69 -1.29 -2.86
N LEU A 26 12.15 -0.26 -2.21
CA LEU A 26 12.01 -0.21 -0.76
C LEU A 26 11.10 -1.34 -0.25
N ALA A 27 9.88 -1.42 -0.79
CA ALA A 27 8.90 -2.43 -0.40
C ALA A 27 9.44 -3.86 -0.64
N ALA A 28 9.99 -4.12 -1.84
CA ALA A 28 10.55 -5.41 -2.18
C ALA A 28 11.77 -5.78 -1.31
N GLY A 29 12.60 -4.79 -0.94
CA GLY A 29 13.72 -4.99 -0.02
C GLY A 29 13.26 -5.44 1.37
N LEU A 30 12.24 -4.77 1.92
CA LEU A 30 11.66 -5.12 3.22
C LEU A 30 11.02 -6.51 3.21
N ARG A 31 10.28 -6.84 2.15
CA ARG A 31 9.69 -8.18 1.95
C ARG A 31 10.77 -9.27 1.86
N ARG A 32 11.81 -9.06 1.05
CA ARG A 32 12.93 -10.01 0.95
C ARG A 32 13.66 -10.21 2.28
N ASN A 33 13.88 -9.14 3.03
CA ASN A 33 14.51 -9.22 4.35
C ASN A 33 13.64 -10.00 5.35
N ALA A 34 12.32 -9.84 5.31
CA ALA A 34 11.40 -10.63 6.13
C ALA A 34 11.39 -12.11 5.68
N ALA A 35 11.32 -12.38 4.38
CA ALA A 35 11.27 -13.73 3.82
C ALA A 35 12.58 -14.53 4.01
N ALA A 36 13.71 -13.86 4.22
CA ALA A 36 15.00 -14.51 4.48
C ALA A 36 15.04 -15.25 5.84
N ASP A 37 14.14 -14.92 6.77
CA ASP A 37 13.99 -15.59 8.06
C ASP A 37 12.52 -16.02 8.24
N PRO A 38 12.21 -17.34 8.21
CA PRO A 38 10.85 -17.85 8.36
C PRO A 38 10.15 -17.38 9.65
N VAL A 39 10.91 -17.15 10.73
CA VAL A 39 10.34 -16.63 11.99
C VAL A 39 9.91 -15.18 11.78
N ARG A 40 10.75 -14.36 11.14
CA ARG A 40 10.44 -12.96 10.85
C ARG A 40 9.28 -12.82 9.87
N ALA A 41 9.19 -13.71 8.88
CA ALA A 41 8.03 -13.77 7.98
C ALA A 41 6.73 -14.04 8.75
N GLY A 42 6.72 -15.05 9.63
CA GLY A 42 5.57 -15.36 10.47
C GLY A 42 5.18 -14.23 11.44
N GLU A 43 6.16 -13.53 12.01
CA GLU A 43 5.94 -12.38 12.88
C GLU A 43 5.32 -11.19 12.13
N ARG A 44 5.77 -10.94 10.90
CA ARG A 44 5.16 -9.93 10.01
C ARG A 44 3.71 -10.29 9.71
N ASP A 45 3.43 -11.53 9.39
CA ASP A 45 2.07 -11.98 9.07
C ASP A 45 1.16 -11.91 10.31
N ALA A 46 1.68 -12.27 11.50
CA ALA A 46 0.97 -12.14 12.76
C ALA A 46 0.61 -10.68 13.09
N LEU A 47 1.56 -9.75 12.89
CA LEU A 47 1.29 -8.32 13.06
C LEU A 47 0.19 -7.84 12.12
N ARG A 48 0.29 -8.19 10.83
CA ARG A 48 -0.70 -7.77 9.82
C ARG A 48 -2.09 -8.31 10.09
N GLN A 49 -2.19 -9.58 10.47
CA GLN A 49 -3.44 -10.19 10.87
C GLN A 49 -4.05 -9.44 12.06
N TRP A 50 -3.26 -9.17 13.10
CA TRP A 50 -3.73 -8.43 14.26
C TRP A 50 -4.22 -7.02 13.90
N GLN A 51 -3.49 -6.31 13.01
CA GLN A 51 -3.88 -4.98 12.57
C GLN A 51 -5.18 -5.01 11.76
N ALA A 52 -5.37 -6.00 10.88
CA ALA A 52 -6.60 -6.21 10.14
C ALA A 52 -7.78 -6.52 11.08
N ASP A 53 -7.59 -7.43 12.04
CA ASP A 53 -8.61 -7.80 13.03
C ASP A 53 -9.01 -6.60 13.89
N ARG A 54 -8.05 -5.77 14.31
CA ARG A 54 -8.32 -4.55 15.05
C ARG A 54 -9.17 -3.57 14.22
N LEU A 55 -8.85 -3.39 12.94
CA LEU A 55 -9.65 -2.53 12.06
C LEU A 55 -11.07 -3.09 11.90
N ALA A 56 -11.23 -4.41 11.74
CA ALA A 56 -12.53 -5.04 11.68
C ALA A 56 -13.38 -4.79 12.94
N ARG A 57 -12.77 -4.92 14.13
CA ARG A 57 -13.42 -4.61 15.41
C ARG A 57 -13.75 -3.13 15.57
N THR A 58 -12.97 -2.24 14.97
CA THR A 58 -13.16 -0.78 15.05
C THR A 58 -14.27 -0.30 14.13
N TYR A 59 -14.45 -0.93 12.97
CA TYR A 59 -15.40 -0.51 11.94
C TYR A 59 -16.44 -1.60 11.58
N PRO A 60 -17.16 -2.18 12.57
CA PRO A 60 -18.12 -3.25 12.30
C PRO A 60 -19.28 -2.79 11.43
N ASN A 61 -19.72 -1.54 11.58
CA ASN A 61 -20.81 -0.97 10.79
C ASN A 61 -20.42 -0.80 9.31
N LEU A 62 -19.15 -0.44 9.02
CA LEU A 62 -18.67 -0.32 7.64
C LEU A 62 -18.62 -1.70 6.97
N LEU A 63 -18.21 -2.73 7.71
CA LEU A 63 -18.19 -4.11 7.21
C LEU A 63 -19.59 -4.67 6.97
N ALA A 64 -20.58 -4.26 7.78
CA ALA A 64 -21.97 -4.68 7.62
C ALA A 64 -22.73 -3.90 6.53
N ASP A 65 -22.16 -2.82 6.01
CA ASP A 65 -22.82 -2.00 4.98
C ASP A 65 -22.92 -2.75 3.65
N SER A 66 -24.12 -2.81 3.06
CA SER A 66 -24.35 -3.57 1.82
C SER A 66 -23.58 -3.02 0.61
N ARG A 67 -23.26 -1.73 0.61
CA ARG A 67 -22.53 -1.05 -0.47
C ARG A 67 -21.02 -1.10 -0.24
N TYR A 68 -20.57 -0.82 0.98
CA TYR A 68 -19.14 -0.63 1.30
C TYR A 68 -18.49 -1.88 1.91
N GLY A 69 -19.28 -2.77 2.53
CA GLY A 69 -18.81 -3.98 3.21
C GLY A 69 -17.95 -4.89 2.33
N PRO A 70 -18.34 -5.23 1.08
CA PRO A 70 -17.51 -6.06 0.21
C PRO A 70 -16.14 -5.45 -0.08
N ALA A 71 -16.06 -4.13 -0.28
CA ALA A 71 -14.79 -3.44 -0.53
C ALA A 71 -13.93 -3.36 0.74
N ALA A 72 -14.55 -3.13 1.90
CA ALA A 72 -13.86 -3.13 3.19
C ALA A 72 -13.32 -4.52 3.56
N ALA A 73 -14.09 -5.58 3.31
CA ALA A 73 -13.64 -6.96 3.51
C ALA A 73 -12.45 -7.29 2.59
N PHE A 74 -12.57 -6.99 1.29
CA PHE A 74 -11.48 -7.15 0.32
C PHE A 74 -10.22 -6.38 0.73
N PHE A 75 -10.36 -5.16 1.26
CA PHE A 75 -9.21 -4.41 1.76
C PHE A 75 -8.49 -5.15 2.90
N LEU A 76 -9.23 -5.66 3.88
CA LEU A 76 -8.65 -6.36 5.03
C LEU A 76 -8.01 -7.70 4.66
N SER A 77 -8.61 -8.47 3.75
CA SER A 77 -8.12 -9.80 3.38
C SER A 77 -7.08 -9.78 2.25
N ASP A 78 -7.29 -8.98 1.21
CA ASP A 78 -6.62 -9.10 -0.08
C ASP A 78 -5.73 -7.91 -0.44
N LEU A 79 -5.72 -6.83 0.35
CA LEU A 79 -4.80 -5.70 0.13
C LEU A 79 -3.88 -5.45 1.33
N TYR A 80 -4.41 -5.57 2.55
CA TYR A 80 -3.64 -5.34 3.78
C TYR A 80 -3.27 -6.63 4.53
N GLY A 81 -4.00 -7.71 4.28
CA GLY A 81 -3.77 -9.02 4.90
C GLY A 81 -2.42 -9.67 4.54
N PRO A 82 -2.12 -10.87 5.06
CA PRO A 82 -0.83 -11.55 4.90
C PRO A 82 -0.55 -12.06 3.46
N LYS A 83 -1.36 -11.69 2.46
CA LYS A 83 -1.18 -12.13 1.07
C LYS A 83 0.14 -11.60 0.50
N ASP A 84 0.84 -12.44 -0.25
CA ASP A 84 2.13 -12.10 -0.86
C ASP A 84 1.95 -11.32 -2.17
N PHE A 85 2.51 -10.11 -2.23
CA PHE A 85 2.49 -9.24 -3.41
C PHE A 85 3.84 -9.13 -4.11
N SER A 86 4.87 -9.87 -3.67
CA SER A 86 6.22 -9.78 -4.21
C SER A 86 6.29 -10.00 -5.72
N ALA A 87 5.51 -10.95 -6.25
CA ALA A 87 5.40 -11.20 -7.68
C ALA A 87 4.81 -10.02 -8.47
N ARG A 88 3.90 -9.25 -7.86
CA ARG A 88 3.30 -8.06 -8.48
C ARG A 88 4.31 -6.93 -8.62
N ASP A 89 5.15 -6.71 -7.61
CA ASP A 89 6.11 -5.61 -7.61
C ASP A 89 7.18 -5.80 -8.69
N SER A 90 7.73 -7.03 -8.81
CA SER A 90 8.70 -7.36 -9.85
C SER A 90 8.11 -7.23 -11.25
N GLU A 91 6.84 -7.58 -11.43
CA GLU A 91 6.16 -7.41 -12.71
C GLU A 91 5.94 -5.92 -13.04
N ILE A 92 5.51 -5.11 -12.06
CA ILE A 92 5.36 -3.65 -12.24
C ILE A 92 6.72 -3.02 -12.57
N GLU A 93 7.79 -3.36 -11.86
CA GLU A 93 9.14 -2.82 -12.14
C GLU A 93 9.58 -3.14 -13.58
N ARG A 94 9.31 -4.37 -14.04
CA ARG A 94 9.62 -4.81 -15.40
C ARG A 94 8.85 -4.05 -16.47
N ILE A 95 7.56 -3.79 -16.25
CA ILE A 95 6.69 -3.11 -17.23
C ILE A 95 6.67 -1.59 -17.06
N LEU A 96 7.31 -1.03 -16.03
CA LEU A 96 7.29 0.41 -15.75
C LEU A 96 7.67 1.29 -16.96
N PRO A 97 8.71 0.97 -17.77
CA PRO A 97 9.02 1.77 -18.95
C PRO A 97 7.89 1.79 -20.00
N MET A 98 7.11 0.71 -20.10
CA MET A 98 5.93 0.64 -20.96
C MET A 98 4.79 1.48 -20.38
N LEU A 99 4.56 1.40 -19.06
CA LEU A 99 3.54 2.20 -18.37
C LEU A 99 3.80 3.70 -18.48
N VAL A 100 5.06 4.15 -18.37
CA VAL A 100 5.44 5.57 -18.54
C VAL A 100 5.10 6.08 -19.94
N LYS A 101 5.28 5.25 -20.97
CA LYS A 101 4.94 5.59 -22.36
C LYS A 101 3.42 5.57 -22.59
N ALA A 102 2.71 4.59 -22.05
CA ALA A 102 1.31 4.33 -22.34
C ALA A 102 0.34 5.18 -21.50
N LEU A 103 0.65 5.44 -20.23
CA LEU A 103 -0.26 6.12 -19.31
C LEU A 103 -0.14 7.65 -19.42
N PRO A 104 -1.26 8.39 -19.28
CA PRO A 104 -1.20 9.82 -19.00
C PRO A 104 -0.58 10.05 -17.61
N LEU A 105 -0.08 11.27 -17.37
CA LEU A 105 0.54 11.63 -16.10
C LEU A 105 -0.35 11.32 -14.88
N SER A 106 -1.67 11.55 -15.00
CA SER A 106 -2.63 11.25 -13.93
C SER A 106 -2.74 9.75 -13.61
N GLY A 107 -2.67 8.88 -14.62
CA GLY A 107 -2.65 7.43 -14.42
C GLY A 107 -1.36 6.98 -13.75
N LEU A 108 -0.22 7.51 -14.21
CA LEU A 108 1.09 7.21 -13.61
C LEU A 108 1.19 7.74 -12.16
N SER A 109 0.61 8.91 -11.89
CA SER A 109 0.55 9.50 -10.54
C SER A 109 -0.34 8.67 -9.61
N THR A 110 -1.48 8.16 -10.10
CA THR A 110 -2.35 7.24 -9.34
C THR A 110 -1.59 5.97 -8.94
N LEU A 111 -0.83 5.39 -9.88
CA LEU A 111 0.02 4.24 -9.60
C LEU A 111 1.11 4.58 -8.56
N SER A 112 1.74 5.75 -8.68
CA SER A 112 2.74 6.22 -7.71
C SER A 112 2.17 6.33 -6.29
N LEU A 113 0.95 6.83 -6.11
CA LEU A 113 0.31 6.92 -4.79
C LEU A 113 0.13 5.55 -4.15
N ALA A 114 -0.37 4.57 -4.91
CA ALA A 114 -0.60 3.21 -4.40
C ALA A 114 0.71 2.50 -4.02
N ILE A 115 1.77 2.70 -4.81
CA ILE A 115 3.09 2.10 -4.55
C ILE A 115 3.78 2.79 -3.36
N GLU A 116 3.67 4.12 -3.24
CA GLU A 116 4.19 4.83 -2.06
C GLU A 116 3.47 4.39 -0.78
N LEU A 117 2.15 4.21 -0.84
CA LEU A 117 1.35 3.71 0.27
C LEU A 117 1.83 2.33 0.72
N ASP A 118 2.09 1.44 -0.23
CA ASP A 118 2.61 0.10 0.04
C ASP A 118 3.99 0.15 0.70
N ALA A 119 4.93 0.91 0.14
CA ALA A 119 6.30 1.03 0.65
C ALA A 119 6.35 1.63 2.07
N VAL A 120 5.57 2.69 2.32
CA VAL A 120 5.45 3.30 3.65
C VAL A 120 4.83 2.31 4.63
N SER A 121 3.83 1.53 4.21
CA SER A 121 3.19 0.52 5.06
C SER A 121 4.17 -0.60 5.44
N GLU A 122 4.95 -1.12 4.50
CA GLU A 122 5.99 -2.13 4.78
C GLU A 122 7.08 -1.60 5.74
N ASP A 123 7.57 -0.35 5.57
CA ASP A 123 8.58 0.23 6.49
C ASP A 123 8.03 0.33 7.91
N LEU A 124 6.78 0.77 8.03
CA LEU A 124 6.12 0.94 9.31
C LEU A 124 5.83 -0.41 9.98
N ASP A 125 5.37 -1.40 9.23
CA ASP A 125 5.11 -2.75 9.75
C ASP A 125 6.42 -3.41 10.21
N ALA A 126 7.50 -3.32 9.42
CA ALA A 126 8.80 -3.88 9.80
C ALA A 126 9.31 -3.33 11.14
N ARG A 127 9.18 -2.02 11.36
CA ARG A 127 9.55 -1.37 12.63
C ARG A 127 8.67 -1.80 13.79
N MET A 128 7.38 -1.98 13.54
CA MET A 128 6.43 -2.49 14.54
C MET A 128 6.78 -3.92 14.95
N VAL A 129 7.12 -4.79 13.99
CA VAL A 129 7.61 -6.15 14.26
C VAL A 129 8.84 -6.10 15.15
N ASP A 130 9.87 -5.33 14.78
CA ASP A 130 11.11 -5.23 15.56
C ASP A 130 10.86 -4.76 16.99
N THR A 131 9.98 -3.77 17.16
CA THR A 131 9.65 -3.21 18.47
C THR A 131 8.88 -4.21 19.34
N LEU A 132 7.84 -4.84 18.79
CA LEU A 132 7.04 -5.85 19.50
C LEU A 132 7.85 -7.10 19.82
N ARG A 133 8.80 -7.47 18.95
CA ARG A 133 9.76 -8.55 19.21
C ARG A 133 10.69 -8.20 20.37
N GLY A 134 11.20 -6.97 20.40
CA GLY A 134 12.01 -6.47 21.52
C GLY A 134 11.28 -6.50 22.87
N TYR A 135 9.96 -6.35 22.86
CA TYR A 135 9.11 -6.48 24.06
C TYR A 135 8.73 -7.93 24.40
N GLY A 136 9.05 -8.91 23.55
CA GLY A 136 8.56 -10.28 23.68
C GLY A 136 7.05 -10.41 23.49
N ARG A 137 6.41 -9.48 22.76
CA ARG A 137 4.95 -9.41 22.57
C ARG A 137 4.48 -9.76 21.17
N ILE A 138 5.39 -10.02 20.23
CA ILE A 138 5.03 -10.28 18.82
C ILE A 138 4.09 -11.49 18.64
N SER A 139 4.21 -12.51 19.48
CA SER A 139 3.31 -13.68 19.46
C SER A 139 1.97 -13.46 20.18
N HIS A 140 1.83 -12.38 20.96
CA HIS A 140 0.68 -12.08 21.81
C HIS A 140 0.40 -10.58 21.84
N ILE A 141 0.08 -10.03 20.67
CA ILE A 141 -0.20 -8.61 20.51
C ILE A 141 -1.57 -8.30 21.13
N ASP A 142 -1.62 -7.31 22.02
CA ASP A 142 -2.84 -6.71 22.53
C ASP A 142 -2.83 -5.19 22.27
N ASP A 143 -3.96 -4.53 22.55
CA ASP A 143 -4.11 -3.10 22.28
C ASP A 143 -3.09 -2.25 23.05
N SER A 144 -2.69 -2.65 24.26
CA SER A 144 -1.71 -1.93 25.08
C SER A 144 -0.30 -2.04 24.48
N ALA A 145 0.15 -3.27 24.21
CA ALA A 145 1.45 -3.55 23.63
C ALA A 145 1.59 -2.92 22.24
N TYR A 146 0.54 -2.99 21.41
CA TYR A 146 0.54 -2.34 20.10
C TYR A 146 0.61 -0.82 20.22
N ALA A 147 -0.20 -0.21 21.09
CA ALA A 147 -0.20 1.24 21.26
C ALA A 147 1.14 1.76 21.83
N GLU A 148 1.76 1.02 22.74
CA GLU A 148 3.10 1.30 23.23
C GLU A 148 4.15 1.19 22.12
N ALA A 149 4.18 0.07 21.39
CA ALA A 149 5.10 -0.10 20.26
C ALA A 149 4.91 0.98 19.19
N TYR A 150 3.68 1.36 18.89
CA TYR A 150 3.37 2.43 17.93
C TYR A 150 3.95 3.79 18.37
N ARG A 151 3.87 4.13 19.66
CA ARG A 151 4.48 5.34 20.22
C ARG A 151 6.00 5.25 20.20
N THR A 152 6.57 4.11 20.57
CA THR A 152 8.02 3.88 20.57
C THR A 152 8.63 3.96 19.18
N VAL A 153 7.96 3.40 18.16
CA VAL A 153 8.40 3.51 16.75
C VAL A 153 8.53 4.98 16.35
N GLY A 154 7.69 5.89 16.85
CA GLY A 154 7.94 7.34 16.79
C GLY A 154 7.86 7.98 15.40
N ARG A 155 7.19 7.33 14.43
CA ARG A 155 7.16 7.75 13.01
C ARG A 155 5.93 8.58 12.64
N ARG A 156 5.63 9.63 13.43
CA ARG A 156 4.41 10.45 13.25
C ARG A 156 4.26 11.01 11.83
N SER A 157 5.33 11.54 11.23
CA SER A 157 5.28 12.10 9.86
C SER A 157 4.93 11.04 8.82
N ALA A 158 5.55 9.86 8.89
CA ALA A 158 5.26 8.76 7.97
C ALA A 158 3.82 8.24 8.15
N ARG A 159 3.29 8.18 9.38
CA ARG A 159 1.90 7.81 9.64
C ARG A 159 0.90 8.83 9.11
N LEU A 160 1.19 10.12 9.24
CA LEU A 160 0.38 11.17 8.60
C LEU A 160 0.41 11.05 7.08
N ARG A 161 1.59 10.82 6.49
CA ARG A 161 1.71 10.57 5.05
C ARG A 161 0.94 9.32 4.62
N GLN A 162 1.00 8.24 5.39
CA GLN A 162 0.22 7.02 5.13
C GLN A 162 -1.28 7.31 5.09
N ILE A 163 -1.81 8.10 6.04
CA ILE A 163 -3.23 8.50 6.05
C ILE A 163 -3.57 9.35 4.82
N SER A 164 -2.75 10.35 4.50
CA SER A 164 -2.95 11.16 3.29
C SER A 164 -2.95 10.32 2.02
N LEU A 165 -2.01 9.39 1.89
CA LEU A 165 -1.92 8.46 0.76
C LEU A 165 -3.15 7.55 0.63
N ILE A 166 -3.73 7.09 1.74
CA ILE A 166 -4.98 6.31 1.72
C ILE A 166 -6.11 7.13 1.10
N VAL A 167 -6.27 8.39 1.52
CA VAL A 167 -7.29 9.30 0.99
C VAL A 167 -7.03 9.62 -0.48
N GLU A 168 -5.82 10.08 -0.81
CA GLU A 168 -5.41 10.45 -2.17
C GLU A 168 -5.56 9.28 -3.16
N THR A 169 -5.20 8.06 -2.74
CA THR A 169 -5.37 6.85 -3.55
C THR A 169 -6.85 6.53 -3.75
N GLY A 170 -7.68 6.65 -2.72
CA GLY A 170 -9.12 6.42 -2.80
C GLY A 170 -9.81 7.38 -3.78
N GLU A 171 -9.51 8.69 -3.68
CA GLU A 171 -10.06 9.72 -4.57
C GLU A 171 -9.60 9.53 -6.03
N ALA A 172 -8.34 9.17 -6.23
CA ALA A 172 -7.80 8.88 -7.56
C ALA A 172 -8.47 7.65 -8.19
N LEU A 173 -8.66 6.57 -7.42
CA LEU A 173 -9.36 5.36 -7.87
C LEU A 173 -10.84 5.63 -8.16
N GLU A 174 -11.52 6.42 -7.33
CA GLU A 174 -12.91 6.83 -7.60
C GLU A 174 -13.03 7.58 -8.92
N THR A 175 -12.14 8.54 -9.16
CA THR A 175 -12.09 9.30 -10.41
C THR A 175 -11.85 8.37 -11.61
N LEU A 176 -10.99 7.37 -11.46
CA LEU A 176 -10.69 6.40 -12.51
C LEU A 176 -11.86 5.46 -12.78
N ALA A 177 -12.51 4.94 -11.74
CA ALA A 177 -13.63 4.01 -11.84
C ALA A 177 -14.87 4.64 -12.51
N ARG A 178 -15.04 5.96 -12.40
CA ARG A 178 -16.11 6.70 -13.09
C ARG A 178 -15.88 6.87 -14.60
N LYS A 179 -14.72 6.48 -15.14
CA LYS A 179 -14.47 6.52 -16.59
C LYS A 179 -15.16 5.33 -17.29
N PRO A 180 -15.98 5.57 -18.34
CA PRO A 180 -16.85 4.56 -18.95
C PRO A 180 -16.13 3.28 -19.39
N LEU A 181 -14.92 3.41 -19.96
CA LEU A 181 -14.12 2.29 -20.45
C LEU A 181 -13.60 1.39 -19.30
N VAL A 182 -13.27 1.98 -18.15
CA VAL A 182 -12.77 1.25 -16.98
C VAL A 182 -13.92 0.53 -16.29
N ALA A 183 -15.07 1.19 -16.13
CA ALA A 183 -16.27 0.56 -15.59
C ALA A 183 -16.74 -0.64 -16.43
N GLY A 184 -16.68 -0.53 -17.76
CA GLY A 184 -16.99 -1.63 -18.68
C GLY A 184 -16.03 -2.82 -18.53
N ALA A 185 -14.72 -2.56 -18.49
CA ALA A 185 -13.71 -3.61 -18.30
C ALA A 185 -13.83 -4.31 -16.93
N LEU A 186 -14.10 -3.56 -15.86
CA LEU A 186 -14.31 -4.12 -14.52
C LEU A 186 -15.59 -4.96 -14.42
N THR A 187 -16.63 -4.63 -15.19
CA THR A 187 -17.89 -5.40 -15.22
C THR A 187 -17.71 -6.74 -15.93
N LEU A 188 -16.83 -6.81 -16.93
CA LEU A 188 -16.48 -8.04 -17.66
C LEU A 188 -15.58 -9.00 -16.87
N MET A 189 -14.96 -8.52 -15.78
CA MET A 189 -14.09 -9.32 -14.89
C MET A 189 -14.83 -9.91 -13.69
N ARG A 190 -16.17 -9.75 -13.62
CA ARG A 190 -17.01 -10.41 -12.62
C ARG A 190 -17.40 -11.83 -13.02
#